data_AF-R6YKX0-F1
#
_entry.id   AF-R6YKX0-F1
#
_cell.length_a   1.000
_cell.length_b   1.000
_cell.length_c   1.000
_cell.angle_alpha   90.00
_cell.angle_beta   90.00
_cell.angle_gamma   90.00
#
_symmetry.space_group_name_H-M   'P 1'
#
loop_
_entity.id
_entity.type
_entity.pdbx_description
1 polymer ?
#
loop_
_entity_poly.entity_id
_entity_poly.type
_entity_poly.pdbx_seq_one_letter_code
_entity_poly.pdbx_strand_id
1 'polypeptide(L)'
;MPRRKQLTFHIQDLRCAGHIIEELSKLPQLANFDMNSIELTIKENRPAPKIIKKDIDMLIDRLQRGFSANKHTVTQLNGCYLITNVHLAKWMKTTNYHSWLTST
;
A
#
# COMPACT_ATOMS: atom_id res chain seq x y z
N MET A 1 12.02 14.77 -6.65
CA MET A 1 11.94 13.37 -6.16
C MET A 1 11.01 13.32 -4.95
N PRO A 2 10.09 12.35 -4.81
CA PRO A 2 9.28 12.22 -3.61
C PRO A 2 10.18 11.82 -2.44
N ARG A 3 10.23 12.63 -1.38
CA ARG A 3 10.91 12.26 -0.14
C ARG A 3 10.19 11.03 0.44
N ARG A 4 10.92 9.92 0.62
CA ARG A 4 10.39 8.75 1.35
C ARG A 4 10.04 9.21 2.76
N LYS A 5 8.89 8.80 3.28
CA LYS A 5 8.55 9.09 4.67
C LYS A 5 9.53 8.33 5.56
N GLN A 6 10.00 9.03 6.60
CA GLN A 6 10.89 8.52 7.62
C GLN A 6 10.23 8.75 8.96
N LEU A 7 10.26 7.73 9.81
CA LEU A 7 9.94 7.87 11.23
C LEU A 7 11.24 7.75 12.02
N THR A 8 11.45 8.68 12.94
CA THR A 8 12.58 8.69 13.86
C THR A 8 12.04 8.58 15.27
N PHE A 9 12.63 7.71 16.07
CA PHE A 9 12.31 7.50 17.48
C PHE A 9 13.59 7.66 18.30
N HIS A 10 13.50 8.30 19.46
CA HIS A 10 14.58 8.23 20.43
C HIS A 10 14.49 6.91 21.19
N ILE A 11 15.63 6.31 21.50
CA ILE A 11 15.63 5.04 22.22
C ILE A 11 14.92 5.13 23.57
N GLN A 12 14.97 6.31 24.20
CA GLN A 12 14.32 6.59 25.49
C GLN A 12 12.79 6.47 25.44
N ASP A 13 12.18 6.64 24.26
CA ASP A 13 10.74 6.50 24.07
C ASP A 13 10.30 5.03 24.04
N LEU A 14 11.25 4.09 23.97
CA LEU A 14 10.97 2.65 23.89
C LEU A 14 10.97 1.99 25.26
N ARG A 15 9.96 1.16 25.52
CA ARG A 15 9.89 0.34 26.75
C ARG A 15 11.07 -0.62 26.91
N CYS A 16 11.70 -1.00 25.80
CA CYS A 16 12.86 -1.89 25.76
C CYS A 16 14.21 -1.17 25.76
N ALA A 17 14.24 0.17 25.96
CA ALA A 17 15.46 0.97 25.93
C ALA A 17 16.58 0.37 26.80
N GLY A 18 16.26 -0.03 28.03
CA GLY A 18 17.22 -0.59 28.98
C GLY A 18 17.91 -1.84 28.45
N HIS A 19 17.15 -2.79 27.88
CA HIS A 19 17.72 -4.01 27.30
C HIS A 19 18.64 -3.72 26.10
N ILE A 20 18.26 -2.77 25.24
CA ILE A 20 19.08 -2.43 24.07
C ILE A 20 20.37 -1.75 24.51
N ILE A 21 20.29 -0.81 25.45
CA ILE A 21 21.45 -0.11 26.00
C ILE A 21 22.40 -1.09 26.68
N GLU A 22 21.88 -2.04 27.46
CA GLU A 22 22.68 -3.06 28.12
C GLU A 22 23.45 -3.94 27.13
N GLU A 23 22.79 -4.45 26.07
CA GLU A 23 23.45 -5.24 25.03
C GLU A 23 24.52 -4.43 24.28
N LEU A 24 24.23 -3.16 23.96
CA LEU A 24 25.19 -2.28 23.29
C LEU A 24 26.36 -1.89 24.19
N SER A 25 26.16 -1.82 25.50
CA SER A 25 27.22 -1.45 26.47
C SER A 25 28.26 -2.55 26.64
N LYS A 26 27.95 -3.79 26.26
CA LYS A 26 28.90 -4.92 26.22
C LYS A 26 29.92 -4.78 25.09
N LEU A 27 29.69 -3.87 24.14
CA LEU A 27 30.54 -3.65 22.99
C LEU A 27 31.63 -2.61 23.32
N PRO A 28 32.91 -3.01 23.46
CA PRO A 28 33.98 -2.11 23.89
C PRO A 28 34.21 -0.94 22.92
N GLN A 29 33.87 -1.11 21.63
CA GLN A 29 33.94 -0.05 20.63
C GLN A 29 32.95 1.10 20.88
N LEU A 30 31.92 0.87 21.70
CA LEU A 30 30.92 1.89 22.04
C LEU A 30 31.18 2.54 23.41
N ALA A 31 32.27 2.20 24.11
CA ALA A 31 32.54 2.67 25.48
C ALA A 31 32.63 4.19 25.64
N ASN A 32 32.95 4.92 24.56
CA ASN A 32 33.07 6.39 24.56
C ASN A 32 31.86 7.10 23.92
N PHE A 33 30.79 6.37 23.62
CA PHE A 33 29.60 6.92 22.97
C PHE A 33 28.45 7.07 23.96
N ASP A 34 27.60 8.07 23.73
CA ASP A 34 26.39 8.27 24.53
C ASP A 34 25.29 7.29 24.07
N MET A 35 24.93 6.37 24.95
CA MET A 35 23.87 5.39 24.70
C MET A 35 22.48 6.02 24.76
N ASN A 36 22.33 7.18 25.40
CA ASN A 36 21.06 7.87 25.52
C ASN A 36 20.68 8.61 24.23
N SER A 37 21.65 8.90 23.37
CA SER A 37 21.43 9.60 22.10
C SER A 37 21.12 8.67 20.93
N ILE A 38 20.85 7.38 21.17
CA ILE A 38 20.53 6.42 20.10
C ILE A 38 19.19 6.79 19.45
N GLU A 39 19.22 6.92 18.12
CA GLU A 39 18.03 7.14 17.29
C GLU A 39 17.74 5.92 16.42
N LEU A 40 16.47 5.52 16.40
CA LEU A 40 15.97 4.45 15.54
C LEU A 40 15.20 5.06 14.37
N THR A 41 15.69 4.78 13.17
CA THR A 41 15.10 5.31 11.94
C THR A 41 14.45 4.18 11.14
N ILE A 42 13.14 4.31 10.89
CA ILE A 42 12.39 3.42 10.00
C ILE A 42 12.07 4.17 8.71
N LYS A 43 12.53 3.63 7.58
CA LYS A 43 12.27 4.17 6.25
C LYS A 43 11.11 3.43 5.60
N GLU A 44 10.20 4.18 5.01
CA GLU A 44 9.11 3.60 4.20
C GLU A 44 9.72 2.82 3.01
N ASN A 45 9.58 1.49 3.03
CA ASN A 45 10.19 0.59 2.04
C ASN A 45 9.41 0.56 0.72
N ARG A 46 8.10 0.88 0.76
CA ARG A 46 7.26 0.99 -0.43
C ARG A 46 6.44 2.28 -0.36
N PRO A 47 6.43 3.11 -1.42
CA PRO A 47 5.45 4.18 -1.47
C PRO A 47 4.06 3.54 -1.33
N ALA A 48 3.23 4.06 -0.42
CA ALA A 48 1.81 3.73 -0.39
C ALA A 48 1.25 3.74 -1.83
N PRO A 49 0.45 2.75 -2.25
CA PRO A 49 -0.12 2.76 -3.60
C PRO A 49 -0.94 4.04 -3.76
N LYS A 50 -0.37 5.01 -4.46
CA LYS A 50 -1.08 6.23 -4.82
C LYS A 50 -1.95 5.84 -5.99
N ILE A 51 -3.26 5.70 -5.76
CA ILE A 51 -4.23 5.76 -6.85
C ILE A 51 -4.14 7.19 -7.39
N ILE A 52 -3.47 7.38 -8.53
CA ILE A 52 -3.35 8.69 -9.16
C ILE A 52 -4.61 8.89 -10.01
N LYS A 53 -5.06 10.13 -10.22
CA LYS A 53 -6.22 10.45 -11.10
C LYS A 53 -6.16 9.73 -12.46
N LYS A 54 -4.96 9.61 -13.03
CA LYS A 54 -4.67 8.86 -14.26
C LYS A 54 -5.07 7.39 -14.20
N ASP A 55 -4.94 6.75 -13.03
CA ASP A 55 -5.33 5.35 -12.83
C ASP A 55 -6.86 5.20 -12.82
N ILE A 56 -7.57 6.18 -12.27
CA ILE A 56 -9.05 6.24 -12.29
C ILE A 56 -9.55 6.45 -13.72
N ASP A 57 -9.00 7.44 -14.43
CA ASP A 57 -9.36 7.72 -15.83
C ASP A 57 -9.12 6.49 -16.72
N MET A 58 -8.01 5.78 -16.50
CA MET A 58 -7.70 4.53 -17.20
C MET A 58 -8.69 3.40 -16.87
N LEU A 59 -9.15 3.28 -15.62
CA LEU A 59 -10.15 2.29 -15.24
C LEU A 59 -11.52 2.60 -15.88
N ILE A 60 -11.93 3.87 -15.88
CA ILE A 60 -13.16 4.32 -16.52
C ILE A 60 -13.12 4.00 -18.02
N ASP A 61 -12.03 4.35 -18.70
CA ASP A 61 -11.87 4.09 -20.13
C ASP A 61 -11.87 2.57 -20.44
N ARG A 62 -11.23 1.74 -19.60
CA ARG A 62 -11.29 0.27 -19.75
C ARG A 62 -12.70 -0.28 -19.56
N LEU A 63 -13.44 0.22 -18.58
CA LEU A 63 -14.83 -0.17 -18.37
C LEU A 63 -15.71 0.23 -19.55
N GLN A 64 -15.58 1.45 -20.05
CA GLN A 64 -16.34 1.94 -21.21
C GLN A 64 -16.05 1.12 -22.46
N ARG A 65 -14.77 0.85 -22.74
CA ARG A 65 -14.35 0.01 -23.89
C ARG A 65 -14.82 -1.43 -23.72
N GLY A 66 -14.65 -2.01 -22.53
CA GLY A 66 -15.10 -3.35 -22.20
C GLY A 66 -16.61 -3.51 -22.36
N PHE A 67 -17.38 -2.57 -21.83
CA PHE A 67 -18.83 -2.54 -22.01
C PHE A 67 -19.22 -2.37 -23.49
N SER A 68 -18.65 -1.39 -24.19
CA SER A 68 -18.99 -1.11 -25.60
C SER A 68 -18.73 -2.31 -26.51
N ALA A 69 -17.62 -3.04 -26.28
CA ALA A 69 -17.28 -4.23 -27.04
C ALA A 69 -18.16 -5.44 -26.72
N ASN A 70 -18.65 -5.55 -25.47
CA ASN A 70 -19.38 -6.73 -25.00
C ASN A 70 -20.89 -6.49 -24.77
N LYS A 71 -21.42 -5.30 -25.05
CA LYS A 71 -22.83 -4.96 -24.78
C LYS A 71 -23.86 -5.92 -25.40
N HIS A 72 -23.48 -6.63 -26.46
CA HIS A 72 -24.34 -7.59 -27.14
C HIS A 72 -24.33 -8.98 -26.49
N THR A 73 -23.34 -9.30 -25.65
CA THR A 73 -23.24 -10.56 -24.90
C THR A 73 -23.71 -10.42 -23.46
N VAL A 74 -23.89 -9.18 -22.97
CA VAL A 74 -24.38 -8.90 -21.63
C VAL A 74 -25.90 -9.00 -21.60
N THR A 75 -26.41 -9.79 -20.66
CA THR A 75 -27.85 -9.94 -20.41
C THR A 75 -28.49 -8.61 -20.04
N GLN A 76 -29.64 -8.32 -20.64
CA GLN A 76 -30.48 -7.20 -20.25
C GLN A 76 -31.70 -7.69 -19.47
N LEU A 77 -32.04 -6.97 -18.40
CA LEU A 77 -33.26 -7.16 -17.62
C LEU A 77 -33.97 -5.81 -17.54
N ASN A 78 -35.21 -5.75 -18.04
CA ASN A 78 -36.01 -4.52 -18.09
C ASN A 78 -35.30 -3.32 -18.74
N GLY A 79 -34.52 -3.57 -19.80
CA GLY A 79 -33.73 -2.54 -20.49
C GLY A 79 -32.43 -2.13 -19.77
N CYS A 80 -32.13 -2.70 -18.60
CA CYS A 80 -30.89 -2.48 -17.87
C CYS A 80 -29.89 -3.61 -18.11
N TYR A 81 -28.62 -3.26 -18.34
CA TYR A 81 -27.55 -4.24 -18.49
C TYR A 81 -27.15 -4.83 -17.13
N LEU A 82 -27.17 -6.16 -17.02
CA LEU A 82 -26.73 -6.87 -15.82
C LEU A 82 -25.21 -7.07 -15.84
N ILE A 83 -24.50 -6.12 -15.23
CA ILE A 83 -23.04 -6.16 -15.12
C ILE A 83 -22.64 -6.87 -13.83
N THR A 84 -22.12 -8.10 -13.96
CA THR A 84 -21.62 -8.89 -12.83
C THR A 84 -20.15 -8.58 -12.50
N ASN A 85 -19.72 -8.98 -11.29
CA ASN A 85 -18.31 -8.85 -10.86
C ASN A 85 -17.31 -9.56 -11.80
N VAL A 86 -17.74 -10.62 -12.49
CA VAL A 86 -16.92 -11.32 -13.50
C VAL A 86 -16.67 -10.42 -14.71
N HIS A 87 -17.68 -9.70 -15.19
CA HIS A 87 -17.53 -8.73 -16.28
C HIS A 87 -16.58 -7.59 -15.88
N LEU A 88 -16.78 -7.05 -14.67
CA LEU A 88 -15.94 -6.00 -14.11
C LEU A 88 -14.47 -6.41 -14.01
N ALA A 89 -14.18 -7.58 -13.43
CA ALA A 89 -12.82 -8.09 -13.31
C ALA A 89 -12.15 -8.30 -14.68
N LYS A 90 -12.90 -8.85 -15.65
CA LYS A 90 -12.42 -9.11 -17.01
C LYS A 90 -12.10 -7.81 -17.76
N TRP A 91 -12.94 -6.79 -17.65
CA TRP A 91 -12.77 -5.53 -18.38
C TRP A 91 -11.73 -4.61 -17.75
N MET A 92 -11.68 -4.53 -16.43
CA MET A 92 -10.70 -3.68 -15.74
C MET A 92 -9.28 -4.28 -15.75
N LYS A 93 -9.14 -5.57 -16.09
CA LYS A 93 -7.87 -6.33 -16.07
C LYS A 93 -7.21 -6.26 -14.68
N THR A 94 -8.00 -6.37 -13.62
CA THR A 94 -7.54 -6.37 -12.24
C THR A 94 -7.06 -7.77 -11.85
N THR A 95 -5.91 -8.20 -12.36
CA THR A 95 -5.35 -9.54 -12.03
C THR A 95 -4.73 -9.61 -10.63
N ASN A 96 -4.55 -8.50 -9.91
CA ASN A 96 -3.89 -8.48 -8.59
C ASN A 96 -4.45 -7.44 -7.60
N TYR A 97 -5.76 -7.17 -7.62
CA TYR A 97 -6.44 -6.34 -6.59
C TYR A 97 -7.39 -7.17 -5.70
N HIS A 98 -7.13 -8.48 -5.59
CA HIS A 98 -7.95 -9.41 -4.81
C HIS A 98 -8.02 -9.07 -3.30
N SER A 99 -7.20 -8.17 -2.78
CA SER A 99 -7.25 -7.77 -1.36
C SER A 99 -8.25 -6.65 -1.03
N TRP A 100 -8.76 -5.91 -2.02
CA TRP A 100 -9.57 -4.70 -1.75
C TRP A 100 -11.09 -4.90 -1.94
N LEU A 101 -11.50 -5.93 -2.69
CA LEU A 101 -12.92 -6.18 -3.01
C LEU A 101 -13.57 -7.29 -2.18
N THR A 102 -12.82 -7.97 -1.31
CA THR A 102 -13.34 -9.05 -0.44
C THR A 102 -13.51 -8.63 1.02
N SER A 103 -13.50 -7.32 1.31
CA SER A 103 -13.80 -6.79 2.65
C SER A 103 -15.22 -6.22 2.69
N THR A 104 -16.23 -7.09 2.54
CA THR A 104 -17.61 -6.88 2.99
C THR A 104 -18.26 -8.23 3.18
#